data_AF-A0A497GQR4-F1
#
_entry.id   AF-A0A497GQR4-F1
#
_cell.length_a   1.000
_cell.length_b   1.000
_cell.length_c   1.000
_cell.angle_alpha   90.00
_cell.angle_beta   90.00
_cell.angle_gamma   90.00
#
_symmetry.space_group_name_H-M   'P 1'
#
loop_
_entity.id
_entity.type
_entity.pdbx_description
1 polymer ?
#
loop_
_entity_poly.entity_id
_entity_poly.type
_entity_poly.pdbx_seq_one_letter_code
_entity_poly.pdbx_strand_id
1 'polypeptide(L)'
;MPKKTLQELVEIMVHNGVELEKVRKILLDLGFPRDKVEDLMVKYSALVEGNEAAEEYTSRPDTSRLDDKIEKIVMEEEIRHQRSRLDKLEEQLIKMTTEIASIEKRLKVLEEHHVGKDIETKVKNLEAKLEALIDVLIDLAPSILNELRARGVRKA
;
A
#
# COMPACT_ATOMS: atom_id res chain seq x y z
N MET A 1 -30.78 -7.11 -12.31
CA MET A 1 -31.22 -5.78 -11.79
C MET A 1 -32.74 -5.75 -11.71
N PRO A 2 -33.34 -5.48 -10.54
CA PRO A 2 -34.78 -5.56 -10.35
C PRO A 2 -35.47 -4.41 -11.11
N LYS A 3 -36.51 -4.73 -11.90
CA LYS A 3 -37.27 -3.76 -12.70
C LYS A 3 -37.99 -2.69 -11.86
N LYS A 4 -38.15 -2.94 -10.56
CA LYS A 4 -38.91 -2.08 -9.62
C LYS A 4 -38.18 -0.77 -9.28
N THR A 5 -36.85 -0.80 -9.16
CA THR A 5 -36.07 0.40 -8.79
C THR A 5 -36.05 1.48 -9.88
N LEU A 6 -36.14 1.10 -11.15
CA LEU A 6 -36.14 2.06 -12.26
C LEU A 6 -37.47 2.81 -12.36
N GLN A 7 -38.58 2.09 -12.19
CA GLN A 7 -39.92 2.69 -12.23
C GLN A 7 -40.14 3.63 -11.04
N GLU A 8 -39.75 3.21 -9.83
CA GLU A 8 -39.81 4.04 -8.62
C GLU A 8 -38.98 5.33 -8.78
N LEU A 9 -37.78 5.23 -9.38
CA LEU A 9 -36.92 6.38 -9.59
C LEU A 9 -37.52 7.38 -10.60
N VAL A 10 -38.14 6.88 -11.68
CA VAL A 10 -38.86 7.71 -12.64
C VAL A 10 -40.04 8.42 -11.96
N GLU A 11 -40.85 7.70 -11.19
CA GLU A 11 -42.00 8.26 -10.46
C GLU A 11 -41.59 9.38 -9.52
N ILE A 12 -40.53 9.18 -8.74
CA ILE A 12 -40.01 10.19 -7.82
C ILE A 12 -39.52 11.41 -8.57
N MET A 13 -38.78 11.24 -9.67
CA MET A 13 -38.24 12.36 -10.44
C MET A 13 -39.32 13.18 -11.13
N VAL A 14 -40.31 12.51 -11.74
CA VAL A 14 -41.45 13.18 -12.38
C VAL A 14 -42.33 13.87 -11.34
N HIS A 15 -42.58 13.24 -10.19
CA HIS A 15 -43.37 13.84 -9.10
C HIS A 15 -42.67 15.05 -8.47
N ASN A 16 -41.34 15.09 -8.49
CA ASN A 16 -40.53 16.24 -8.07
C ASN A 16 -40.42 17.33 -9.17
N GLY A 17 -41.17 17.23 -10.26
CA GLY A 17 -41.21 18.24 -11.33
C GLY A 17 -40.00 18.22 -12.26
N VAL A 18 -39.22 17.14 -12.29
CA VAL A 18 -38.12 17.00 -13.23
C VAL A 18 -38.68 16.65 -14.60
N GLU A 19 -38.36 17.48 -15.61
CA GLU A 19 -38.74 17.23 -17.00
C GLU A 19 -38.30 15.85 -17.47
N LEU A 20 -39.19 15.13 -18.17
CA LEU A 20 -38.97 13.77 -18.64
C LEU A 20 -37.67 13.62 -19.47
N GLU A 21 -37.24 14.65 -20.20
CA GLU A 21 -35.97 14.65 -20.92
C GLU A 21 -34.75 14.61 -19.99
N LYS A 22 -34.80 15.34 -18.87
CA LYS A 22 -33.76 15.33 -17.84
C LYS A 22 -33.74 14.00 -17.10
N VAL A 23 -34.91 13.44 -16.79
CA VAL A 23 -35.05 12.10 -16.20
C VAL A 23 -34.41 11.04 -17.11
N ARG A 24 -34.73 11.06 -18.41
CA ARG A 24 -34.12 10.16 -19.41
C ARG A 24 -32.60 10.23 -19.38
N LYS A 25 -32.04 11.44 -19.39
CA LYS A 25 -30.59 11.64 -19.38
C LYS A 25 -29.94 11.09 -18.10
N ILE A 26 -30.50 11.41 -16.94
CA ILE A 26 -29.97 10.94 -15.65
C ILE A 26 -30.01 9.41 -15.55
N LEU A 27 -31.07 8.76 -16.04
CA LEU A 27 -31.17 7.30 -16.02
C LEU A 27 -30.15 6.61 -16.93
N LEU A 28 -29.84 7.22 -18.08
CA LEU A 28 -28.77 6.72 -18.94
C LEU A 28 -27.39 6.93 -18.29
N ASP A 29 -27.16 8.08 -17.65
CA ASP A 29 -25.90 8.38 -16.94
C ASP A 29 -25.67 7.48 -15.72
N LEU A 30 -26.75 7.02 -15.07
CA LEU A 30 -26.73 6.02 -14.00
C LEU A 30 -26.51 4.58 -14.52
N GLY A 31 -26.37 4.38 -15.83
CA GLY A 31 -26.03 3.10 -16.43
C GLY A 31 -27.23 2.16 -16.63
N PHE A 32 -28.47 2.66 -16.61
CA PHE A 32 -29.63 1.83 -16.89
C PHE A 32 -29.74 1.47 -18.39
N PRO A 33 -30.23 0.26 -18.74
CA PRO A 33 -30.39 -0.15 -20.13
C PRO A 33 -31.32 0.79 -20.90
N ARG A 34 -30.83 1.34 -22.02
CA ARG A 34 -31.55 2.34 -22.84
C ARG A 34 -32.96 1.89 -23.22
N ASP A 35 -33.13 0.64 -23.64
CA ASP A 35 -34.43 0.10 -24.05
C ASP A 35 -35.48 0.18 -22.94
N LYS A 36 -35.07 -0.06 -21.69
CA LYS A 36 -35.97 -0.01 -20.52
C LYS A 36 -36.31 1.42 -20.09
N VAL A 37 -35.37 2.34 -20.26
CA VAL A 37 -35.57 3.75 -19.96
C VAL A 37 -36.57 4.34 -20.96
N GLU A 38 -36.39 4.08 -22.26
CA GLU A 38 -37.30 4.55 -23.31
C GLU A 38 -38.72 3.97 -23.14
N ASP A 39 -38.86 2.67 -22.86
CA ASP A 39 -40.16 2.04 -22.58
C ASP A 39 -40.91 2.70 -21.41
N LEU A 40 -40.18 3.18 -20.39
CA LEU A 40 -40.76 3.89 -19.25
C LEU A 40 -41.09 5.33 -19.60
N MET A 41 -40.21 6.04 -20.31
CA MET A 41 -40.49 7.42 -20.73
C MET A 41 -41.76 7.52 -21.57
N VAL A 42 -41.99 6.56 -22.49
CA VAL A 42 -43.22 6.50 -23.29
C VAL A 42 -44.45 6.31 -22.40
N LYS A 43 -44.39 5.41 -21.41
CA LYS A 43 -45.49 5.17 -20.47
C LYS A 43 -45.80 6.41 -19.61
N TYR A 44 -44.79 7.11 -19.10
CA TYR A 44 -45.00 8.29 -18.27
C TYR A 44 -45.41 9.51 -19.10
N SER A 45 -44.96 9.66 -20.35
CA SER A 45 -45.46 10.73 -21.22
C SER A 45 -46.98 10.61 -21.47
N ALA A 46 -47.48 9.38 -21.68
CA ALA A 46 -48.91 9.13 -21.84
C ALA A 46 -49.73 9.33 -20.54
N LEU A 47 -49.09 9.19 -19.37
CA LEU A 47 -49.71 9.44 -18.06
C LEU A 47 -49.75 10.93 -17.71
N VAL A 48 -48.68 11.68 -18.01
CA VAL A 48 -48.59 13.12 -17.73
C VAL A 48 -49.58 13.90 -18.61
N GLU A 49 -49.74 13.55 -19.89
CA GLU A 49 -50.77 14.12 -20.76
C GLU A 49 -52.21 13.80 -20.30
N GLY A 50 -52.40 12.74 -19.52
CA GLY A 50 -53.70 12.37 -18.93
C GLY A 50 -54.00 12.96 -17.55
N ASN A 51 -53.01 13.57 -16.87
CA ASN A 51 -53.11 13.98 -15.46
C ASN A 51 -53.19 15.49 -15.23
N GLU A 52 -53.18 16.34 -16.27
CA GLU A 52 -53.35 17.79 -16.14
C GLU A 52 -54.75 18.21 -15.62
N ALA A 53 -55.67 17.27 -15.40
CA ALA A 53 -57.03 17.53 -14.92
C ALA A 53 -57.23 17.40 -13.40
N ALA A 54 -56.18 17.13 -12.61
CA ALA A 54 -56.34 16.89 -11.17
C ALA A 54 -55.16 17.44 -10.35
N GLU A 55 -55.01 18.76 -10.32
CA GLU A 55 -54.33 19.39 -9.19
C GLU A 55 -55.30 19.56 -8.00
N GLU A 56 -54.69 19.68 -6.82
CA GLU A 56 -55.29 20.06 -5.54
C GLU A 56 -55.71 18.91 -4.62
N TYR A 57 -54.73 18.26 -3.97
CA TYR A 57 -54.81 18.00 -2.52
C TYR A 57 -53.40 17.93 -1.90
N THR A 58 -53.16 18.89 -1.03
CA THR A 58 -51.99 19.10 -0.18
C THR A 58 -51.65 17.89 0.69
N SER A 59 -50.40 17.42 0.63
CA SER A 59 -49.67 16.84 1.76
C SER A 59 -48.16 16.85 1.42
N ARG A 60 -47.41 17.80 1.99
CA ARG A 60 -45.95 17.80 1.95
C ARG A 60 -45.44 16.45 2.47
N PRO A 61 -44.67 15.65 1.71
CA PRO A 61 -44.02 14.47 2.24
C PRO A 61 -42.99 14.92 3.28
N ASP A 62 -42.93 14.20 4.40
CA ASP A 62 -42.00 14.45 5.50
C ASP A 62 -40.56 14.12 5.04
N THR A 63 -39.91 15.10 4.41
CA THR A 63 -38.57 15.00 3.79
C THR A 63 -37.47 14.69 4.81
N SER A 64 -37.72 14.97 6.10
CA SER A 64 -36.80 14.71 7.21
C SER A 64 -36.32 13.24 7.24
N ARG A 65 -37.23 12.29 7.01
CA ARG A 65 -36.93 10.85 7.03
C ARG A 65 -36.17 10.34 5.81
N LEU A 66 -36.18 11.09 4.71
CA LEU A 66 -35.45 10.77 3.49
C LEU A 66 -34.01 11.30 3.59
N ASP A 67 -33.84 12.51 4.12
CA ASP A 67 -32.53 13.09 4.40
C ASP A 67 -31.74 12.21 5.38
N ASP A 68 -32.38 11.73 6.46
CA ASP A 68 -31.76 10.80 7.43
C ASP A 68 -31.28 9.48 6.79
N LYS A 69 -32.01 8.98 5.79
CA LYS A 69 -31.66 7.73 5.08
C LYS A 69 -30.51 7.94 4.10
N ILE A 70 -30.50 9.06 3.39
CA ILE A 70 -29.42 9.42 2.46
C ILE A 70 -28.13 9.64 3.26
N GLU A 71 -28.20 10.37 4.37
CA GLU A 71 -27.05 10.63 5.24
C GLU A 71 -26.47 9.32 5.79
N LYS A 72 -27.33 8.37 6.19
CA LYS A 72 -26.90 7.04 6.61
C LYS A 72 -26.20 6.25 5.51
N ILE A 73 -26.72 6.27 4.28
CA ILE A 73 -26.09 5.58 3.14
C ILE A 73 -24.72 6.17 2.83
N VAL A 74 -24.60 7.51 2.86
CA VAL A 74 -23.32 8.21 2.64
C VAL A 74 -22.32 7.84 3.74
N MET A 75 -22.76 7.80 5.01
CA MET A 75 -21.91 7.35 6.12
C MET A 75 -21.48 5.88 5.96
N GLU A 76 -22.37 4.98 5.55
CA GLU A 76 -22.03 3.58 5.32
C GLU A 76 -20.98 3.40 4.21
N GLU A 77 -21.09 4.18 3.13
CA GLU A 77 -20.11 4.15 2.04
C GLU A 77 -18.77 4.77 2.44
N GLU A 78 -18.78 5.86 3.22
CA GLU A 78 -17.56 6.47 3.77
C GLU A 78 -16.86 5.51 4.75
N ILE A 79 -17.61 4.83 5.62
CA ILE A 79 -17.07 3.79 6.52
C ILE A 79 -16.46 2.65 5.71
N ARG A 80 -17.11 2.21 4.62
CA ARG A 80 -16.57 1.18 3.73
C ARG A 80 -15.27 1.65 3.07
N HIS A 81 -15.23 2.89 2.60
CA HIS A 81 -14.03 3.46 2.00
C HIS A 81 -12.87 3.55 2.99
N GLN A 82 -13.15 4.00 4.22
CA GLN A 82 -12.16 4.07 5.30
C GLN A 82 -11.63 2.68 5.69
N ARG A 83 -12.49 1.67 5.78
CA ARG A 83 -12.07 0.28 6.01
C ARG A 83 -11.12 -0.21 4.93
N SER A 84 -11.46 -0.01 3.65
CA SER A 84 -10.57 -0.40 2.55
C SER A 84 -9.21 0.32 2.59
N ARG A 85 -9.17 1.58 3.06
CA ARG A 85 -7.90 2.30 3.26
C ARG A 85 -7.09 1.73 4.42
N LEU A 86 -7.75 1.32 5.51
CA LEU A 86 -7.09 0.66 6.64
C LEU A 86 -6.50 -0.68 6.23
N ASP A 87 -7.24 -1.50 5.48
CA ASP A 87 -6.75 -2.80 5.01
C ASP A 87 -5.47 -2.64 4.16
N LYS A 88 -5.43 -1.64 3.28
CA LYS A 88 -4.23 -1.32 2.48
C LYS A 88 -3.04 -0.87 3.34
N LEU A 89 -3.30 -0.09 4.39
CA LEU A 89 -2.25 0.33 5.32
C LEU A 89 -1.72 -0.85 6.14
N GLU A 90 -2.60 -1.78 6.53
CA GLU A 90 -2.21 -3.00 7.22
C GLU A 90 -1.35 -3.90 6.33
N GLU A 91 -1.72 -4.10 5.07
CA GLU A 91 -0.90 -4.82 4.10
C GLU A 91 0.49 -4.19 3.92
N GLN A 92 0.55 -2.85 3.82
CA GLN A 92 1.81 -2.12 3.73
C GLN A 92 2.66 -2.26 4.99
N LEU A 93 2.05 -2.22 6.17
CA LEU A 93 2.73 -2.42 7.45
C LEU A 93 3.32 -3.83 7.54
N ILE A 94 2.55 -4.86 7.20
CA ILE A 94 3.01 -6.25 7.19
C ILE A 94 4.23 -6.37 6.26
N LYS A 95 4.15 -5.80 5.05
CA LYS A 95 5.27 -5.81 4.10
C LYS A 95 6.51 -5.13 4.70
N MET A 96 6.37 -3.93 5.26
CA MET A 96 7.48 -3.22 5.90
C MET A 96 8.09 -4.02 7.06
N THR A 97 7.27 -4.66 7.90
CA THR A 97 7.75 -5.52 9.00
C THR A 97 8.58 -6.70 8.47
N THR A 98 8.15 -7.32 7.38
CA THR A 98 8.93 -8.42 6.76
C THR A 98 10.26 -7.94 6.16
N GLU A 99 10.27 -6.75 5.55
CA GLU A 99 11.48 -6.14 5.01
C GLU A 99 12.47 -5.79 6.12
N ILE A 100 12.01 -5.19 7.23
CA ILE A 100 12.83 -4.90 8.41
C ILE A 100 13.43 -6.19 8.98
N ALA A 101 12.62 -7.23 9.20
CA ALA A 101 13.12 -8.51 9.70
C ALA A 101 14.17 -9.15 8.78
N SER A 102 14.04 -8.95 7.45
CA SER A 102 15.04 -9.40 6.48
C SER A 102 16.33 -8.59 6.56
N ILE A 103 16.23 -7.27 6.70
CA ILE A 103 17.38 -6.37 6.89
C ILE A 103 18.12 -6.71 8.18
N GLU A 104 17.41 -6.90 9.30
CA GLU A 104 18.00 -7.29 10.59
C GLU A 104 18.79 -8.59 10.48
N LYS A 105 18.24 -9.61 9.79
CA LYS A 105 18.97 -10.86 9.54
C LYS A 105 20.24 -10.64 8.73
N ARG A 106 20.18 -9.83 7.67
CA ARG A 106 21.34 -9.51 6.84
C ARG A 106 22.40 -8.74 7.63
N LEU A 107 21.97 -7.82 8.50
CA LEU A 107 22.85 -7.02 9.33
C LEU A 107 23.54 -7.89 10.39
N LYS A 108 22.80 -8.79 11.04
CA LYS A 108 23.38 -9.78 11.95
C LYS A 108 24.39 -10.69 11.25
N VAL A 109 24.08 -11.15 10.04
CA VAL A 109 25.05 -11.92 9.23
C VAL A 109 26.29 -11.08 8.94
N LEU A 110 26.16 -9.80 8.56
CA LEU A 110 27.30 -8.89 8.33
C LEU A 110 28.12 -8.60 9.59
N GLU A 111 27.49 -8.52 10.75
CA GLU A 111 28.16 -8.41 12.06
C GLU A 111 28.89 -9.71 12.43
N GLU A 112 28.31 -10.87 12.14
CA GLU A 112 28.95 -12.17 12.37
C GLU A 112 30.08 -12.45 11.38
N HIS A 113 29.91 -12.05 10.13
CA HIS A 113 30.91 -12.14 9.06
C HIS A 113 31.98 -11.04 9.15
N HIS A 114 32.01 -10.27 10.25
CA HIS A 114 32.97 -9.19 10.42
C HIS A 114 34.38 -9.70 10.14
N VAL A 115 34.89 -9.18 9.03
CA VAL A 115 36.27 -9.19 8.54
C VAL A 115 37.27 -8.89 9.67
N GLY A 116 36.84 -8.25 10.76
CA GLY A 116 37.61 -8.08 11.99
C GLY A 116 38.16 -9.37 12.59
N LYS A 117 37.40 -10.47 12.69
CA LYS A 117 37.92 -11.73 13.25
C LYS A 117 38.98 -12.38 12.36
N ASP A 118 38.78 -12.32 11.05
CA ASP A 118 39.75 -12.85 10.08
C ASP A 118 41.02 -11.99 10.05
N ILE A 119 40.89 -10.67 10.13
CA ILE A 119 42.03 -9.75 10.23
C ILE A 119 42.78 -9.97 11.54
N GLU A 120 42.09 -10.03 12.68
CA GLU A 120 42.72 -10.26 13.99
C GLU A 120 43.49 -11.59 14.02
N THR A 121 42.91 -12.64 13.43
CA THR A 121 43.57 -13.95 13.30
C THR A 121 44.80 -13.88 12.39
N LYS A 122 44.73 -13.13 11.27
CA LYS A 122 45.87 -12.91 10.39
C LYS A 122 46.98 -12.11 11.06
N VAL A 123 46.63 -11.08 11.83
CA VAL A 123 47.60 -10.28 12.60
C VAL A 123 48.29 -11.15 13.64
N LYS A 124 47.55 -11.91 14.46
CA LYS A 124 48.13 -12.84 15.43
C LYS A 124 49.06 -13.88 14.78
N ASN A 125 48.68 -14.40 13.62
CA ASN A 125 49.55 -15.31 12.86
C ASN A 125 50.82 -14.65 12.32
N LEU A 126 50.75 -13.37 11.92
CA LEU A 126 51.92 -12.61 11.48
C LEU A 126 52.83 -12.27 12.67
N GLU A 127 52.27 -11.90 13.82
CA GLU A 127 53.01 -11.68 15.07
C GLU A 127 53.76 -12.94 15.49
N ALA A 128 53.10 -14.10 15.53
CA ALA A 128 53.73 -15.37 15.88
C ALA A 128 54.87 -15.76 14.90
N LYS A 129 54.69 -15.49 13.59
CA LYS A 129 55.76 -15.72 12.60
C LYS A 129 56.94 -14.78 12.78
N LEU A 130 56.67 -13.52 13.16
CA LEU A 130 57.72 -12.54 13.42
C LEU A 130 58.52 -12.93 14.66
N GLU A 131 57.86 -13.33 15.75
CA GLU A 131 58.53 -13.82 16.96
C GLU A 131 59.41 -15.04 16.66
N ALA A 132 58.88 -16.04 15.96
CA ALA A 132 59.66 -17.21 15.57
C ALA A 132 60.87 -16.85 14.70
N LEU A 133 60.75 -15.84 13.84
CA LEU A 133 61.87 -15.38 13.00
C LEU A 133 62.90 -14.63 13.84
N ILE A 134 62.48 -13.82 14.82
CA ILE A 134 63.36 -13.17 15.79
C ILE A 134 64.14 -14.22 16.58
N ASP A 135 63.47 -15.26 17.08
CA ASP A 135 64.12 -16.34 17.84
C ASP A 135 65.19 -17.05 17.00
N VAL A 136 64.85 -17.40 15.76
CA VAL A 136 65.82 -18.00 14.81
C VAL A 136 67.00 -17.08 14.54
N LEU A 137 66.76 -15.76 14.40
CA LEU A 137 67.84 -14.80 14.21
C LEU A 137 68.72 -14.67 15.46
N ILE A 138 68.15 -14.71 16.67
CA ILE A 138 68.90 -14.70 17.92
C ILE A 138 69.79 -15.95 18.02
N ASP A 139 69.24 -17.12 17.69
CA ASP A 139 69.96 -18.39 17.72
C ASP A 139 71.10 -18.44 16.68
N LEU A 140 70.86 -17.89 15.48
CA LEU A 140 71.84 -17.89 14.40
C LEU A 140 72.83 -16.73 14.46
N ALA A 141 72.51 -15.64 15.17
CA ALA A 141 73.34 -14.44 15.25
C ALA A 141 74.79 -14.72 15.66
N PRO A 142 75.09 -15.56 16.68
CA PRO A 142 76.47 -15.88 17.05
C PRO A 142 77.23 -16.57 15.91
N SER A 143 76.60 -17.52 15.21
CA SER A 143 77.21 -18.24 14.10
C SER A 143 77.52 -17.31 12.94
N ILE A 144 76.54 -16.47 12.55
CA ILE A 144 76.68 -15.46 11.49
C ILE A 144 77.80 -14.47 11.83
N LEU A 145 77.85 -13.97 13.08
CA LEU A 145 78.90 -13.06 13.53
C LEU A 145 80.29 -13.72 13.50
N ASN A 146 80.39 -15.00 13.86
CA ASN A 146 81.63 -15.75 13.80
C ASN A 146 82.11 -15.95 12.35
N GLU A 147 81.20 -16.27 11.43
CA GLU A 147 81.52 -16.36 10.01
C GLU A 147 81.95 -15.02 9.42
N LEU A 148 81.24 -13.93 9.73
CA LEU A 148 81.59 -12.59 9.27
C LEU A 148 82.97 -12.16 9.80
N ARG A 149 83.26 -12.45 11.07
CA ARG A 149 84.57 -12.21 11.67
C ARG A 149 85.66 -13.06 11.00
N ALA A 150 85.38 -14.32 10.68
CA ALA A 150 86.30 -15.21 9.94
C ALA A 150 86.57 -14.70 8.51
N ARG A 151 85.58 -14.05 7.89
CA ARG A 151 85.71 -13.37 6.59
C ARG A 151 86.37 -11.98 6.67
N GLY A 152 86.81 -11.56 7.86
CA GLY A 152 87.53 -10.31 8.06
C GLY A 152 86.65 -9.06 8.22
N VAL A 153 85.32 -9.21 8.32
CA VAL A 153 84.42 -8.09 8.64
C VAL A 153 84.60 -7.74 10.12
N ARG A 154 85.37 -6.69 10.40
CA ARG A 154 85.55 -6.17 11.76
C ARG A 154 84.45 -5.15 12.05
N LYS A 155 83.95 -5.16 13.30
CA LYS A 155 83.06 -4.11 13.81
C LYS A 155 83.69 -2.75 13.51
N ALA A 156 82.96 -1.88 12.80
CA ALA A 156 83.24 -0.45 12.78
C ALA A 156 82.98 0.14 14.17
#